data_AF-A0A953NS12-F1
#
_entry.id   AF-A0A953NS12-F1
#
_cell.length_a   1.000
_cell.length_b   1.000
_cell.length_c   1.000
_cell.angle_alpha   90.00
_cell.angle_beta   90.00
_cell.angle_gamma   90.00
#
_symmetry.space_group_name_H-M   'P 1'
#
loop_
_entity.id
_entity.type
_entity.pdbx_description
1 polymer ?
#
loop_
_entity_poly.entity_id
_entity_poly.type
_entity_poly.pdbx_seq_one_letter_code
_entity_poly.pdbx_strand_id
1 'polypeptide(L)'
;MQFKIPAIGIASNNIVHYATEYDFKYNNGMPIRYVAVPFPFTGQPRAVDVGYITGKDMLTGQPLMTAVINALTGPLTAEEQVSGRPSDEAQERRIVGPDSEENLRRLFEDKGWTDYNWINLPTEKRVAEMLKGTSHKPDEVIKTVDITGGLRQLTVEKVAISAVMAGASPEHFPVILALATQAPFGNSTSSMANMVVINGPIRKRLNFNCGTNALGPYNRSNAVVGRSFSLISKTVGDLRNNVNAWESLGSNFQYNNLCFAENEEGLPEGWEPLHVQMGFKPTDSVITVGIGWTSISSVGGSQSLYPTHHLMRDYMRSLSASGSAATILVDPTVAALLKDTHGFKTKTQLSEWFSQNVEKTAGNFWGNGVIQSTAVPLALQGLEPYASWKTSSPSSTPTHSAWS
;
A
#
# COMPACT_ATOMS: atom_id res chain seq x y z
N MET A 1 13.28 -23.82 11.90
CA MET A 1 13.53 -23.86 13.36
C MET A 1 15.03 -23.99 13.67
N GLN A 2 15.80 -22.92 13.52
CA GLN A 2 17.26 -22.94 13.72
C GLN A 2 17.68 -23.14 15.19
N PHE A 3 16.80 -22.78 16.13
CA PHE A 3 17.12 -22.73 17.56
C PHE A 3 16.57 -23.89 18.39
N LYS A 4 15.76 -24.80 17.80
CA LYS A 4 15.09 -25.92 18.50
C LYS A 4 14.32 -25.53 19.78
N ILE A 5 13.85 -24.28 19.86
CA ILE A 5 13.02 -23.78 20.95
C ILE A 5 11.55 -24.02 20.58
N PRO A 6 10.75 -24.70 21.43
CA PRO A 6 9.31 -24.79 21.22
C PRO A 6 8.69 -23.39 21.14
N ALA A 7 7.91 -23.14 20.09
CA ALA A 7 7.27 -21.87 19.84
C ALA A 7 5.81 -22.09 19.43
N ILE A 8 4.96 -21.14 19.80
CA ILE A 8 3.55 -21.10 19.39
C ILE A 8 3.25 -19.70 18.83
N GLY A 9 2.27 -19.62 17.95
CA GLY A 9 1.69 -18.35 17.54
C GLY A 9 0.58 -17.92 18.50
N ILE A 10 0.56 -16.64 18.88
CA ILE A 10 -0.61 -16.01 19.50
C ILE A 10 -1.09 -14.95 18.53
N ALA A 11 -2.32 -15.08 18.05
CA ALA A 11 -2.89 -14.15 17.08
C ALA A 11 -4.37 -13.92 17.35
N SER A 12 -4.92 -12.86 16.77
CA SER A 12 -6.36 -12.64 16.78
C SER A 12 -7.08 -13.70 15.95
N ASN A 13 -8.29 -14.08 16.35
CA ASN A 13 -9.08 -15.14 15.72
C ASN A 13 -9.29 -14.95 14.20
N ASN A 14 -9.36 -13.71 13.72
CA ASN A 14 -9.50 -13.38 12.30
C ASN A 14 -8.27 -13.71 11.46
N ILE A 15 -7.09 -13.91 12.07
CA ILE A 15 -5.83 -14.24 11.37
C ILE A 15 -5.46 -15.72 11.52
N VAL A 16 -5.88 -16.39 12.59
CA VAL A 16 -5.45 -17.77 12.85
C VAL A 16 -5.85 -18.71 11.71
N HIS A 17 -7.07 -18.62 11.18
CA HIS A 17 -7.52 -19.44 10.05
C HIS A 17 -6.61 -19.29 8.83
N TYR A 18 -6.22 -18.06 8.50
CA TYR A 18 -5.24 -17.83 7.45
C TYR A 18 -3.90 -18.49 7.75
N ALA A 19 -3.40 -18.34 8.97
CA ALA A 19 -2.10 -18.87 9.35
C ALA A 19 -2.05 -20.40 9.31
N THR A 20 -3.10 -21.07 9.78
CA THR A 20 -3.17 -22.55 9.84
C THR A 20 -3.60 -23.20 8.52
N GLU A 21 -4.24 -22.45 7.62
CA GLU A 21 -4.71 -22.98 6.34
C GLU A 21 -3.91 -22.41 5.17
N TYR A 22 -4.18 -21.16 4.80
CA TYR A 22 -3.67 -20.56 3.57
C TYR A 22 -2.15 -20.30 3.63
N ASP A 23 -1.63 -19.73 4.71
CA ASP A 23 -0.18 -19.50 4.90
C ASP A 23 0.58 -20.82 5.04
N PHE A 24 -0.01 -21.80 5.72
CA PHE A 24 0.54 -23.16 5.78
C PHE A 24 0.72 -23.75 4.38
N LYS A 25 -0.34 -23.68 3.56
CA LYS A 25 -0.33 -24.25 2.21
C LYS A 25 0.66 -23.56 1.27
N TYR A 26 0.85 -22.25 1.39
CA TYR A 26 1.54 -21.47 0.36
C TYR A 26 2.89 -20.90 0.75
N ASN A 27 3.19 -20.82 2.05
CA ASN A 27 4.35 -20.12 2.53
C ASN A 27 5.26 -21.03 3.36
N ASN A 28 4.75 -21.49 4.50
CA ASN A 28 5.61 -22.13 5.49
C ASN A 28 5.72 -23.66 5.32
N GLY A 29 4.66 -24.35 4.85
CA GLY A 29 4.63 -25.81 4.69
C GLY A 29 4.77 -26.61 5.98
N MET A 30 4.75 -25.94 7.13
CA MET A 30 5.02 -26.52 8.45
C MET A 30 3.92 -26.11 9.42
N PRO A 31 3.20 -27.05 10.06
CA PRO A 31 2.13 -26.67 10.96
C PRO A 31 2.72 -25.98 12.20
N ILE A 32 2.21 -24.78 12.49
CA ILE A 32 2.53 -24.06 13.71
C ILE A 32 1.29 -24.12 14.59
N ARG A 33 1.48 -24.41 15.88
CA ARG A 33 0.40 -24.34 16.87
C ARG A 33 0.04 -22.88 17.14
N TYR A 34 -1.25 -22.58 17.09
CA TYR A 34 -1.78 -21.27 17.44
C TYR A 34 -2.71 -21.35 18.65
N VAL A 35 -2.73 -20.27 19.42
CA VAL A 35 -3.86 -19.92 20.28
C VAL A 35 -4.46 -18.61 19.78
N ALA A 36 -5.77 -18.47 19.91
CA ALA A 36 -6.50 -17.31 19.41
C ALA A 36 -7.03 -16.44 20.55
N VAL A 37 -6.88 -15.13 20.38
CA VAL A 37 -7.51 -14.10 21.21
C VAL A 37 -8.56 -13.32 20.41
N PRO A 38 -9.49 -12.60 21.05
CA PRO A 38 -10.40 -11.71 20.34
C PRO A 38 -9.66 -10.65 19.50
N PHE A 39 -10.29 -10.22 18.40
CA PHE A 39 -9.86 -9.05 17.62
C PHE A 39 -10.66 -7.81 18.08
N PRO A 40 -10.04 -6.62 18.22
CA PRO A 40 -8.62 -6.31 17.97
C PRO A 40 -7.72 -6.51 19.20
N PHE A 41 -6.51 -7.05 18.98
CA PHE A 41 -5.50 -7.28 20.02
C PHE A 41 -4.63 -6.04 20.31
N THR A 42 -4.29 -5.25 19.29
CA THR A 42 -3.36 -4.12 19.44
C THR A 42 -4.05 -2.88 20.00
N GLY A 43 -3.41 -2.21 20.96
CA GLY A 43 -3.85 -0.92 21.49
C GLY A 43 -5.03 -1.00 22.48
N GLN A 44 -5.37 -2.19 22.94
CA GLN A 44 -6.40 -2.37 23.95
C GLN A 44 -5.94 -1.87 25.34
N PRO A 45 -6.88 -1.46 26.21
CA PRO A 45 -6.55 -1.19 27.60
C PRO A 45 -6.00 -2.45 28.28
N ARG A 46 -5.03 -2.28 29.19
CA ARG A 46 -4.41 -3.41 29.92
C ARG A 46 -5.43 -4.36 30.57
N ALA A 47 -6.56 -3.84 31.07
CA ALA A 47 -7.62 -4.67 31.65
C ALA A 47 -8.25 -5.64 30.64
N VAL A 48 -8.36 -5.22 29.38
CA VAL A 48 -8.84 -6.06 28.27
C VAL A 48 -7.80 -7.12 27.92
N ASP A 49 -6.51 -6.74 27.80
CA ASP A 49 -5.43 -7.71 27.55
C ASP A 49 -5.33 -8.77 28.65
N VAL A 50 -5.44 -8.34 29.92
CA VAL A 50 -5.50 -9.26 31.06
C VAL A 50 -6.74 -10.16 30.91
N GLY A 51 -7.89 -9.62 30.51
CA GLY A 51 -9.09 -10.39 30.23
C GLY A 51 -8.93 -11.40 29.09
N TYR A 52 -8.12 -11.11 28.07
CA TYR A 52 -7.78 -12.09 27.02
C TYR A 52 -6.94 -13.23 27.61
N ILE A 53 -5.93 -12.91 28.43
CA ILE A 53 -5.03 -13.88 29.05
C ILE A 53 -5.75 -14.77 30.06
N THR A 54 -6.62 -14.19 30.89
CA THR A 54 -7.40 -14.93 31.90
C THR A 54 -8.68 -15.55 31.33
N GLY A 55 -9.02 -15.19 30.09
CA GLY A 55 -10.17 -15.69 29.36
C GLY A 55 -9.91 -17.04 28.69
N LYS A 56 -10.62 -17.24 27.58
CA LYS A 56 -10.58 -18.49 26.82
C LYS A 56 -9.83 -18.29 25.50
N ASP A 57 -9.12 -19.33 25.09
CA ASP A 57 -8.68 -19.49 23.71
C ASP A 57 -9.90 -19.58 22.79
N MET A 58 -9.93 -18.73 21.76
CA MET A 58 -11.05 -18.66 20.82
C MET A 58 -11.11 -19.87 19.87
N LEU A 59 -10.07 -20.72 19.81
CA LEU A 59 -10.09 -21.96 19.02
C LEU A 59 -10.68 -23.13 19.79
N THR A 60 -10.14 -23.39 20.98
CA THR A 60 -10.46 -24.60 21.76
C THR A 60 -11.52 -24.37 22.84
N GLY A 61 -11.79 -23.12 23.22
CA GLY A 61 -12.67 -22.76 24.35
C GLY A 61 -12.08 -23.06 25.74
N GLN A 62 -10.84 -23.57 25.81
CA GLN A 62 -10.09 -23.78 27.04
C GLN A 62 -9.60 -22.45 27.63
N PRO A 63 -9.26 -22.37 28.92
CA PRO A 63 -8.54 -21.21 29.45
C PRO A 63 -7.28 -20.93 28.61
N LEU A 64 -7.05 -19.68 28.20
CA LEU A 64 -6.01 -19.34 27.21
C LEU A 64 -4.63 -19.83 27.65
N MET A 65 -4.24 -19.57 28.90
CA MET A 65 -2.94 -20.00 29.41
C MET A 65 -2.80 -21.52 29.51
N THR A 66 -3.89 -22.25 29.72
CA THR A 66 -3.88 -23.72 29.65
C THR A 66 -3.64 -24.18 28.22
N ALA A 67 -4.30 -23.58 27.23
CA ALA A 67 -4.06 -23.88 25.82
C ALA A 67 -2.61 -23.57 25.41
N VAL A 68 -2.05 -22.44 25.86
CA VAL A 68 -0.65 -22.05 25.64
C VAL A 68 0.32 -23.11 26.20
N ILE A 69 0.15 -23.50 27.46
CA ILE A 69 1.02 -24.49 28.11
C ILE A 69 0.93 -25.83 27.39
N ASN A 70 -0.27 -26.27 27.04
CA ASN A 70 -0.47 -27.54 26.33
C ASN A 70 0.20 -27.49 24.94
N ALA A 71 0.06 -26.38 24.23
CA ALA A 71 0.67 -26.21 22.91
C ALA A 71 2.21 -26.15 22.97
N LEU A 72 2.80 -25.64 24.06
CA LEU A 72 4.26 -25.59 24.24
C LEU A 72 4.87 -26.91 24.75
N THR A 73 4.13 -27.67 25.56
CA THR A 73 4.68 -28.84 26.28
C THR A 73 4.19 -30.17 25.75
N GLY A 74 3.05 -30.22 25.05
CA GLY A 74 2.51 -31.43 24.47
C GLY A 74 3.39 -31.97 23.33
N PRO A 75 3.49 -33.30 23.17
CA PRO A 75 4.24 -33.89 22.06
C PRO A 75 3.63 -33.46 20.71
N LEU A 76 4.45 -33.29 19.68
CA LEU A 76 3.97 -33.00 18.32
C LEU A 76 3.17 -34.18 17.77
N THR A 77 2.03 -33.90 17.14
CA THR A 77 1.27 -34.91 16.37
C THR A 77 2.03 -35.30 15.11
N ALA A 78 1.55 -36.34 14.40
CA ALA A 78 2.14 -36.74 13.13
C ALA A 78 2.06 -35.63 12.08
N GLU A 79 0.96 -34.87 12.04
CA GLU A 79 0.83 -33.71 11.14
C GLU A 79 1.84 -32.63 11.49
N GLU A 80 2.01 -32.31 12.77
CA GLU A 80 2.91 -31.24 13.25
C GLU A 80 4.41 -31.56 13.09
N GLN A 81 4.74 -32.81 12.78
CA GLN A 81 6.11 -33.23 12.44
C GLN A 81 6.46 -32.96 10.97
N VAL A 82 5.49 -32.54 10.14
CA VAL A 82 5.73 -32.14 8.76
C VAL A 82 6.69 -30.95 8.72
N SER A 83 7.71 -31.05 7.87
CA SER A 83 8.75 -30.03 7.73
C SER A 83 9.09 -29.78 6.27
N GLY A 84 9.62 -28.58 5.99
CA GLY A 84 9.99 -28.17 4.65
C GLY A 84 9.00 -27.19 4.04
N ARG A 85 9.33 -26.69 2.84
CA ARG A 85 8.44 -25.82 2.09
C ARG A 85 7.26 -26.62 1.54
N PRO A 86 6.10 -25.99 1.31
CA PRO A 86 5.02 -26.64 0.58
C PRO A 86 5.51 -27.15 -0.77
N SER A 87 4.89 -28.20 -1.29
CA SER A 87 5.12 -28.64 -2.67
C SER A 87 4.80 -27.50 -3.64
N ASP A 88 5.56 -27.40 -4.72
CA ASP A 88 5.24 -26.45 -5.80
C ASP A 88 3.79 -26.62 -6.25
N GLU A 89 3.09 -25.50 -6.44
CA GLU A 89 1.73 -25.55 -6.95
C GLU A 89 1.69 -26.26 -8.31
N ALA A 90 0.60 -27.01 -8.55
CA ALA A 90 0.34 -27.56 -9.87
C ALA A 90 0.37 -26.42 -10.89
N GLN A 91 1.11 -26.62 -11.99
CA GLN A 91 1.27 -25.60 -13.02
C GLN A 91 -0.10 -25.15 -13.51
N GLU A 92 -0.44 -23.88 -13.25
CA GLU A 92 -1.71 -23.31 -13.70
C GLU A 92 -1.77 -23.38 -15.23
N ARG A 93 -2.95 -23.73 -15.75
CA ARG A 93 -3.16 -23.72 -17.19
C ARG A 93 -3.02 -22.28 -17.68
N ARG A 94 -2.09 -22.07 -18.62
CA ARG A 94 -1.91 -20.76 -19.28
C ARG A 94 -3.18 -20.27 -19.98
N ILE A 95 -4.02 -21.19 -20.47
CA ILE A 95 -5.23 -20.88 -21.24
C ILE A 95 -6.45 -21.52 -20.57
N VAL A 96 -7.50 -20.73 -20.39
CA VAL A 96 -8.85 -21.22 -20.09
C VAL A 96 -9.52 -21.59 -21.42
N GLY A 97 -10.22 -22.73 -21.45
CA GLY A 97 -10.92 -23.20 -22.65
C GLY A 97 -11.94 -22.20 -23.20
N PRO A 98 -12.35 -22.36 -24.47
CA PRO A 98 -13.33 -21.48 -25.11
C PRO A 98 -14.70 -21.58 -24.42
N ASP A 99 -15.35 -20.44 -24.24
CA ASP A 99 -16.73 -20.31 -23.73
C ASP A 99 -17.29 -18.94 -24.16
N SER A 100 -18.54 -18.65 -23.84
CA SER A 100 -19.15 -17.33 -24.02
C SER A 100 -18.43 -16.25 -23.21
N GLU A 101 -18.45 -15.01 -23.70
CA GLU A 101 -17.84 -13.87 -23.00
C GLU A 101 -18.43 -13.67 -21.59
N GLU A 102 -19.73 -13.89 -21.42
CA GLU A 102 -20.40 -13.81 -20.12
C GLU A 102 -19.85 -14.85 -19.14
N ASN A 103 -19.78 -16.12 -19.55
CA ASN A 103 -19.27 -17.20 -18.70
C ASN A 103 -17.81 -17.00 -18.33
N LEU A 104 -16.97 -16.56 -19.29
CA LEU A 104 -15.56 -16.28 -19.03
C LEU A 104 -15.37 -15.11 -18.06
N ARG A 105 -16.20 -14.06 -18.16
CA ARG A 105 -16.16 -12.94 -17.20
C ARG A 105 -16.58 -13.38 -15.80
N ARG A 106 -17.68 -14.14 -15.70
CA ARG A 106 -18.14 -14.72 -14.43
C ARG A 106 -17.04 -15.60 -13.80
N LEU A 107 -16.35 -16.41 -14.61
CA LEU A 107 -15.22 -17.19 -14.13
C LEU A 107 -14.11 -16.32 -13.54
N PHE A 108 -13.75 -15.20 -14.17
CA PHE A 108 -12.73 -14.29 -13.63
C PHE A 108 -13.17 -13.64 -12.31
N GLU A 109 -14.45 -13.34 -12.15
CA GLU A 109 -15.05 -12.85 -10.90
C GLU A 109 -15.02 -13.93 -9.81
N ASP A 110 -15.47 -15.15 -10.12
CA ASP A 110 -15.51 -16.30 -9.21
C ASP A 110 -14.10 -16.70 -8.74
N LYS A 111 -13.09 -16.53 -9.60
CA LYS A 111 -11.68 -16.77 -9.27
C LYS A 111 -11.00 -15.58 -8.58
N GLY A 112 -11.67 -14.43 -8.49
CA GLY A 112 -11.09 -13.21 -7.91
C GLY A 112 -9.98 -12.59 -8.76
N TRP A 113 -9.88 -12.92 -10.04
CA TRP A 113 -8.85 -12.43 -10.97
C TRP A 113 -9.14 -11.04 -11.53
N THR A 114 -10.19 -10.37 -11.06
CA THR A 114 -10.62 -9.05 -11.53
C THR A 114 -10.94 -8.14 -10.34
N ASP A 115 -11.14 -6.86 -10.61
CA ASP A 115 -11.63 -5.83 -9.68
C ASP A 115 -13.16 -5.67 -9.73
N TYR A 116 -13.89 -6.65 -10.28
CA TYR A 116 -15.35 -6.65 -10.49
C TYR A 116 -15.88 -5.54 -11.41
N ASN A 117 -15.00 -4.68 -11.92
CA ASN A 117 -15.30 -3.81 -13.04
C ASN A 117 -15.16 -4.59 -14.35
N TRP A 118 -15.79 -4.08 -15.42
CA TRP A 118 -15.69 -4.68 -16.75
C TRP A 118 -14.22 -4.80 -17.19
N ILE A 119 -13.76 -6.03 -17.48
CA ILE A 119 -12.42 -6.27 -18.05
C ILE A 119 -12.48 -6.39 -19.57
N ASN A 120 -11.37 -6.32 -20.30
CA ASN A 120 -11.32 -6.99 -21.59
C ASN A 120 -10.77 -8.40 -21.39
N LEU A 121 -11.47 -9.42 -21.88
CA LEU A 121 -10.95 -10.79 -21.80
C LEU A 121 -9.55 -10.86 -22.46
N PRO A 122 -8.52 -11.30 -21.74
CA PRO A 122 -7.13 -11.27 -22.19
C PRO A 122 -6.82 -12.44 -23.14
N THR A 123 -7.49 -12.48 -24.29
CA THR A 123 -7.23 -13.49 -25.33
C THR A 123 -5.78 -13.41 -25.80
N GLU A 124 -5.21 -14.53 -26.25
CA GLU A 124 -3.84 -14.59 -26.76
C GLU A 124 -3.55 -13.52 -27.83
N LYS A 125 -4.50 -13.26 -28.73
CA LYS A 125 -4.39 -12.20 -29.73
C LYS A 125 -4.20 -10.82 -29.10
N ARG A 126 -5.04 -10.45 -28.12
CA ARG A 126 -4.95 -9.15 -27.42
C ARG A 126 -3.67 -9.02 -26.61
N VAL A 127 -3.22 -10.10 -25.97
CA VAL A 127 -1.95 -10.12 -25.23
C VAL A 127 -0.77 -9.98 -26.18
N ALA A 128 -0.76 -10.68 -27.31
CA ALA A 128 0.26 -10.54 -28.34
C ALA A 128 0.33 -9.11 -28.91
N GLU A 129 -0.82 -8.47 -29.16
CA GLU A 129 -0.86 -7.06 -29.56
C GLU A 129 -0.31 -6.13 -28.46
N MET A 130 -0.66 -6.36 -27.19
CA MET A 130 -0.14 -5.60 -26.05
C MET A 130 1.38 -5.68 -25.94
N LEU A 131 1.93 -6.88 -26.11
CA LEU A 131 3.37 -7.14 -26.03
C LEU A 131 4.19 -6.41 -27.10
N LYS A 132 3.59 -5.99 -28.22
CA LYS A 132 4.26 -5.11 -29.21
C LYS A 132 4.64 -3.75 -28.64
N GLY A 133 4.06 -3.35 -27.50
CA GLY A 133 4.39 -2.12 -26.79
C GLY A 133 5.75 -2.14 -26.09
N THR A 134 6.47 -3.26 -26.07
CA THR A 134 7.78 -3.39 -25.40
C THR A 134 8.77 -4.21 -26.23
N SER A 135 10.06 -4.04 -25.96
CA SER A 135 11.13 -4.91 -26.46
C SER A 135 11.48 -6.05 -25.50
N HIS A 136 10.97 -6.02 -24.26
CA HIS A 136 11.19 -7.06 -23.26
C HIS A 136 10.55 -8.38 -23.69
N LYS A 137 11.17 -9.50 -23.30
CA LYS A 137 10.66 -10.83 -23.67
C LYS A 137 9.44 -11.18 -22.79
N PRO A 138 8.42 -11.89 -23.32
CA PRO A 138 7.21 -12.21 -22.55
C PRO A 138 7.47 -13.01 -21.26
N ASP A 139 8.49 -13.85 -21.25
CA ASP A 139 8.91 -14.72 -20.14
C ASP A 139 9.88 -14.06 -19.15
N GLU A 140 10.32 -12.83 -19.43
CA GLU A 140 11.20 -12.09 -18.53
C GLU A 140 10.49 -11.80 -17.20
N VAL A 141 11.15 -12.16 -16.09
CA VAL A 141 10.65 -11.93 -14.73
C VAL A 141 11.03 -10.51 -14.30
N ILE A 142 10.02 -9.68 -14.06
CA ILE A 142 10.18 -8.30 -13.60
C ILE A 142 10.42 -8.26 -12.09
N LYS A 143 9.70 -9.11 -11.36
CA LYS A 143 9.72 -9.17 -9.90
C LYS A 143 9.29 -10.56 -9.42
N THR A 144 9.93 -11.04 -8.36
CA THR A 144 9.40 -12.15 -7.56
C THR A 144 8.73 -11.55 -6.34
N VAL A 145 7.43 -11.75 -6.23
CA VAL A 145 6.63 -11.31 -5.10
C VAL A 145 6.67 -12.40 -4.04
N ASP A 146 7.10 -12.03 -2.83
CA ASP A 146 7.16 -12.87 -1.65
C ASP A 146 6.30 -12.23 -0.57
N ILE A 147 4.98 -12.42 -0.67
CA ILE A 147 4.01 -11.92 0.31
C ILE A 147 3.04 -13.05 0.72
N THR A 148 1.95 -12.70 1.38
CA THR A 148 0.85 -13.62 1.73
C THR A 148 0.38 -14.41 0.51
N GLY A 149 0.62 -15.72 0.46
CA GLY A 149 0.25 -16.57 -0.70
C GLY A 149 1.42 -17.13 -1.51
N GLY A 150 2.65 -17.01 -1.00
CA GLY A 150 3.82 -17.72 -1.49
C GLY A 150 4.62 -16.96 -2.55
N LEU A 151 5.73 -17.58 -2.99
CA LEU A 151 6.64 -17.02 -3.99
C LEU A 151 6.00 -17.05 -5.37
N ARG A 152 5.81 -15.87 -5.98
CA ARG A 152 5.17 -15.72 -7.30
C ARG A 152 5.99 -14.84 -8.22
N GLN A 153 6.29 -15.34 -9.41
CA GLN A 153 6.97 -14.57 -10.44
C GLN A 153 5.98 -13.74 -11.25
N LEU A 154 6.25 -12.44 -11.34
CA LEU A 154 5.59 -11.49 -12.23
C LEU A 154 6.39 -11.36 -13.52
N THR A 155 5.89 -11.92 -14.61
CA THR A 155 6.51 -11.83 -15.94
C THR A 155 5.92 -10.69 -16.76
N VAL A 156 6.61 -10.29 -17.82
CA VAL A 156 6.10 -9.32 -18.81
C VAL A 156 4.75 -9.74 -19.39
N GLU A 157 4.55 -11.03 -19.71
CA GLU A 157 3.27 -11.54 -20.18
C GLU A 157 2.14 -11.36 -19.15
N LYS A 158 2.40 -11.62 -17.86
CA LYS A 158 1.41 -11.42 -16.79
C LYS A 158 1.01 -9.96 -16.62
N VAL A 159 1.96 -9.04 -16.79
CA VAL A 159 1.66 -7.59 -16.81
C VAL A 159 0.84 -7.23 -18.04
N ALA A 160 1.14 -7.79 -19.22
CA ALA A 160 0.38 -7.57 -20.45
C ALA A 160 -1.07 -8.05 -20.32
N ILE A 161 -1.30 -9.21 -19.70
CA ILE A 161 -2.64 -9.74 -19.40
C ILE A 161 -3.45 -8.73 -18.58
N SER A 162 -2.88 -8.21 -17.50
CA SER A 162 -3.54 -7.22 -16.64
C SER A 162 -3.79 -5.89 -17.36
N ALA A 163 -2.84 -5.44 -18.19
CA ALA A 163 -2.98 -4.23 -19.01
C ALA A 163 -4.12 -4.36 -20.04
N VAL A 164 -4.25 -5.53 -20.69
CA VAL A 164 -5.37 -5.83 -21.60
C VAL A 164 -6.68 -5.78 -20.83
N MET A 165 -6.74 -6.45 -19.68
CA MET A 165 -7.94 -6.46 -18.83
C MET A 165 -8.38 -5.05 -18.42
N ALA A 166 -7.44 -4.17 -18.08
CA ALA A 166 -7.72 -2.76 -17.79
C ALA A 166 -8.17 -1.93 -19.01
N GLY A 167 -7.96 -2.43 -20.23
CA GLY A 167 -8.26 -1.73 -21.48
C GLY A 167 -7.20 -0.73 -21.92
N ALA A 168 -5.94 -0.94 -21.50
CA ALA A 168 -4.80 -0.18 -22.00
C ALA A 168 -4.56 -0.43 -23.51
N SER A 169 -3.86 0.49 -24.17
CA SER A 169 -3.27 0.28 -25.50
C SER A 169 -1.79 -0.13 -25.36
N PRO A 170 -1.18 -0.71 -26.41
CA PRO A 170 0.25 -1.06 -26.40
C PRO A 170 1.17 0.14 -26.07
N GLU A 171 0.78 1.36 -26.45
CA GLU A 171 1.53 2.58 -26.13
C GLU A 171 1.61 2.89 -24.62
N HIS A 172 0.62 2.47 -23.83
CA HIS A 172 0.66 2.58 -22.36
C HIS A 172 1.57 1.52 -21.73
N PHE A 173 1.88 0.43 -22.45
CA PHE A 173 2.49 -0.74 -21.85
C PHE A 173 3.84 -0.48 -21.20
N PRO A 174 4.77 0.33 -21.78
CA PRO A 174 6.02 0.68 -21.10
C PRO A 174 5.82 1.33 -19.73
N VAL A 175 4.79 2.20 -19.60
CA VAL A 175 4.45 2.87 -18.34
C VAL A 175 3.90 1.87 -17.33
N ILE A 176 3.01 0.99 -17.77
CA ILE A 176 2.44 -0.06 -16.92
C ILE A 176 3.52 -1.06 -16.49
N LEU A 177 4.48 -1.37 -17.36
CA LEU A 177 5.61 -2.26 -17.07
C LEU A 177 6.52 -1.67 -15.98
N ALA A 178 6.83 -0.38 -16.08
CA ALA A 178 7.56 0.34 -15.03
C ALA A 178 6.78 0.38 -13.71
N LEU A 179 5.47 0.62 -13.76
CA LEU A 179 4.63 0.64 -12.57
C LEU A 179 4.51 -0.75 -11.91
N ALA A 180 4.56 -1.83 -12.69
CA ALA A 180 4.47 -3.20 -12.19
C ALA A 180 5.62 -3.59 -11.25
N THR A 181 6.77 -2.92 -11.30
CA THR A 181 7.89 -3.16 -10.36
C THR A 181 7.52 -2.80 -8.92
N GLN A 182 6.52 -1.93 -8.74
CA GLN A 182 6.01 -1.51 -7.43
C GLN A 182 4.85 -2.40 -6.94
N ALA A 183 4.39 -3.36 -7.74
CA ALA A 183 3.31 -4.26 -7.33
C ALA A 183 3.84 -5.32 -6.32
N PRO A 184 2.99 -5.79 -5.39
CA PRO A 184 1.62 -5.35 -5.14
C PRO A 184 1.55 -4.05 -4.33
N PHE A 185 0.40 -3.37 -4.34
CA PHE A 185 0.10 -2.13 -3.58
C PHE A 185 0.16 -2.24 -2.04
N GLY A 186 0.60 -3.38 -1.48
CA GLY A 186 0.60 -3.68 -0.05
C GLY A 186 -0.75 -4.22 0.47
N ASN A 187 -0.75 -4.92 1.61
CA ASN A 187 -1.97 -5.35 2.30
C ASN A 187 -1.85 -5.19 3.82
N SER A 188 -2.92 -4.77 4.49
CA SER A 188 -2.96 -4.55 5.95
C SER A 188 -4.40 -4.69 6.46
N THR A 189 -4.57 -4.80 7.78
CA THR A 189 -5.88 -4.67 8.43
C THR A 189 -6.44 -3.23 8.36
N SER A 190 -5.57 -2.24 8.16
CA SER A 190 -5.93 -0.88 7.79
C SER A 190 -6.00 -0.73 6.26
N SER A 191 -6.96 0.05 5.76
CA SER A 191 -7.15 0.28 4.34
C SER A 191 -5.92 0.91 3.68
N MET A 192 -5.36 0.27 2.66
CA MET A 192 -4.26 0.82 1.88
C MET A 192 -4.73 1.32 0.52
N ALA A 193 -4.06 2.33 -0.01
CA ALA A 193 -4.14 2.72 -1.42
C ALA A 193 -2.87 3.50 -1.77
N ASN A 194 -2.52 3.52 -3.04
CA ASN A 194 -1.38 4.29 -3.52
C ASN A 194 -1.81 5.54 -4.26
N MET A 195 -0.83 6.40 -4.49
CA MET A 195 -0.89 7.50 -5.43
C MET A 195 0.13 7.26 -6.53
N VAL A 196 -0.30 7.27 -7.79
CA VAL A 196 0.57 7.08 -8.96
C VAL A 196 0.70 8.40 -9.70
N VAL A 197 1.86 9.04 -9.57
CA VAL A 197 2.15 10.31 -10.24
C VAL A 197 3.02 10.07 -11.47
N ILE A 198 2.57 10.56 -12.62
CA ILE A 198 3.29 10.51 -13.88
C ILE A 198 3.96 11.86 -14.13
N ASN A 199 5.23 11.84 -14.51
CA ASN A 199 6.06 13.01 -14.76
C ASN A 199 6.79 12.91 -16.11
N GLY A 200 7.21 14.06 -16.64
CA GLY A 200 8.02 14.18 -17.84
C GLY A 200 7.25 14.09 -19.16
N PRO A 201 7.97 13.98 -20.30
CA PRO A 201 7.39 14.06 -21.64
C PRO A 201 6.32 13.01 -21.95
N ILE A 202 6.35 11.85 -21.26
CA ILE A 202 5.37 10.78 -21.43
C ILE A 202 3.93 11.23 -21.14
N ARG A 203 3.75 12.20 -20.22
CA ARG A 203 2.44 12.77 -19.87
C ARG A 203 1.73 13.28 -21.12
N LYS A 204 2.44 14.04 -21.96
CA LYS A 204 1.91 14.60 -23.20
C LYS A 204 1.74 13.55 -24.28
N ARG A 205 2.73 12.68 -24.46
CA ARG A 205 2.71 11.63 -25.50
C ARG A 205 1.52 10.70 -25.36
N LEU A 206 1.18 10.33 -24.12
CA LEU A 206 0.06 9.44 -23.83
C LEU A 206 -1.19 10.19 -23.35
N ASN A 207 -1.22 11.52 -23.49
CA ASN A 207 -2.36 12.37 -23.14
C ASN A 207 -2.89 12.13 -21.72
N PHE A 208 -2.02 12.02 -20.72
CA PHE A 208 -2.41 12.00 -19.31
C PHE A 208 -3.00 13.36 -18.92
N ASN A 209 -4.09 13.35 -18.15
CA ASN A 209 -4.67 14.58 -17.64
C ASN A 209 -3.90 15.05 -16.40
N CYS A 210 -3.47 16.32 -16.45
CA CYS A 210 -2.84 17.06 -15.36
C CYS A 210 -3.59 18.38 -15.06
N GLY A 211 -4.65 18.70 -15.79
CA GLY A 211 -5.37 19.97 -15.69
C GLY A 211 -6.57 19.90 -14.74
N THR A 212 -7.63 20.62 -15.11
CA THR A 212 -8.90 20.54 -14.40
C THR A 212 -9.35 19.09 -14.23
N ASN A 213 -9.75 18.74 -13.02
CA ASN A 213 -10.19 17.40 -12.68
C ASN A 213 -9.11 16.31 -12.89
N ALA A 214 -7.82 16.63 -12.66
CA ALA A 214 -6.70 15.70 -12.82
C ALA A 214 -6.89 14.35 -12.09
N LEU A 215 -7.56 14.37 -10.94
CA LEU A 215 -7.84 13.18 -10.11
C LEU A 215 -9.21 12.53 -10.37
N GLY A 216 -10.00 13.01 -11.32
CA GLY A 216 -11.31 12.44 -11.60
C GLY A 216 -11.44 11.74 -12.95
N PRO A 217 -12.64 11.25 -13.28
CA PRO A 217 -12.85 10.16 -14.24
C PRO A 217 -12.89 10.62 -15.72
N TYR A 218 -12.17 11.68 -16.08
CA TYR A 218 -12.29 12.31 -17.41
C TYR A 218 -11.12 12.04 -18.34
N ASN A 219 -10.24 11.09 -18.00
CA ASN A 219 -9.09 10.76 -18.84
C ASN A 219 -8.81 9.26 -18.90
N ARG A 220 -8.69 8.74 -20.12
CA ARG A 220 -8.44 7.32 -20.36
C ARG A 220 -7.11 6.86 -19.81
N SER A 221 -6.02 7.61 -20.00
CA SER A 221 -4.67 7.20 -19.59
C SER A 221 -4.54 7.13 -18.08
N ASN A 222 -5.04 8.15 -17.36
CA ASN A 222 -5.15 8.14 -15.90
C ASN A 222 -5.94 6.91 -15.41
N ALA A 223 -7.09 6.63 -16.04
CA ALA A 223 -7.96 5.52 -15.66
C ALA A 223 -7.31 4.15 -15.87
N VAL A 224 -6.81 3.87 -17.08
CA VAL A 224 -6.33 2.52 -17.44
C VAL A 224 -4.97 2.19 -16.82
N VAL A 225 -4.07 3.15 -16.68
CA VAL A 225 -2.75 2.89 -16.05
C VAL A 225 -2.91 2.64 -14.56
N GLY A 226 -3.67 3.49 -13.87
CA GLY A 226 -3.99 3.30 -12.46
C GLY A 226 -4.72 1.99 -12.18
N ARG A 227 -5.74 1.65 -12.99
CA ARG A 227 -6.48 0.38 -12.85
C ARG A 227 -5.63 -0.84 -13.19
N SER A 228 -4.69 -0.73 -14.13
CA SER A 228 -3.74 -1.82 -14.42
C SER A 228 -2.93 -2.18 -13.19
N PHE A 229 -2.49 -1.19 -12.40
CA PHE A 229 -1.77 -1.44 -11.15
C PHE A 229 -2.61 -2.21 -10.13
N SER A 230 -3.90 -1.90 -10.03
CA SER A 230 -4.85 -2.63 -9.17
C SER A 230 -4.98 -4.10 -9.57
N LEU A 231 -5.17 -4.36 -10.87
CA LEU A 231 -5.30 -5.72 -11.40
C LEU A 231 -4.01 -6.52 -11.25
N ILE A 232 -2.85 -5.92 -11.55
CA ILE A 232 -1.54 -6.55 -11.38
C ILE A 232 -1.34 -6.91 -9.91
N SER A 233 -1.54 -5.96 -9.00
CA SER A 233 -1.31 -6.16 -7.57
C SER A 233 -2.21 -7.23 -6.98
N LYS A 234 -3.50 -7.23 -7.34
CA LYS A 234 -4.46 -8.22 -6.87
C LYS A 234 -4.10 -9.63 -7.35
N THR A 235 -3.75 -9.77 -8.63
CA THR A 235 -3.46 -11.09 -9.23
C THR A 235 -2.09 -11.63 -8.83
N VAL A 236 -1.04 -10.79 -8.82
CA VAL A 236 0.31 -11.22 -8.43
C VAL A 236 0.41 -11.54 -6.94
N GLY A 237 -0.32 -10.80 -6.10
CA GLY A 237 -0.35 -11.01 -4.65
C GLY A 237 -1.40 -12.02 -4.18
N ASP A 238 -2.19 -12.60 -5.10
CA ASP A 238 -3.38 -13.42 -4.78
C ASP A 238 -4.34 -12.80 -3.78
N LEU A 239 -4.50 -11.48 -3.83
CA LEU A 239 -5.24 -10.76 -2.80
C LEU A 239 -6.74 -11.08 -2.93
N ARG A 240 -7.24 -11.86 -1.97
CA ARG A 240 -8.59 -12.38 -1.88
C ARG A 240 -9.24 -11.89 -0.59
N ASN A 241 -10.41 -11.28 -0.76
CA ASN A 241 -11.22 -10.83 0.36
C ASN A 241 -11.57 -12.00 1.28
N ASN A 242 -11.53 -11.78 2.60
CA ASN A 242 -11.73 -12.82 3.63
C ASN A 242 -10.71 -13.97 3.63
N VAL A 243 -9.60 -13.87 2.88
CA VAL A 243 -8.55 -14.91 2.85
C VAL A 243 -7.20 -14.33 3.24
N ASN A 244 -6.71 -13.33 2.49
CA ASN A 244 -5.41 -12.68 2.75
C ASN A 244 -5.46 -11.15 2.47
N ALA A 245 -6.60 -10.62 2.04
CA ALA A 245 -6.87 -9.19 2.02
C ALA A 245 -7.62 -8.78 3.29
N TRP A 246 -6.93 -8.13 4.23
CA TRP A 246 -7.37 -7.98 5.63
C TRP A 246 -8.05 -6.65 5.97
N GLU A 247 -8.20 -5.78 4.99
CA GLU A 247 -8.62 -4.41 5.21
C GLU A 247 -10.01 -4.37 5.82
N SER A 248 -10.11 -3.80 7.03
CA SER A 248 -11.37 -3.75 7.78
C SER A 248 -12.44 -2.91 7.09
N LEU A 249 -12.05 -1.78 6.49
CA LEU A 249 -12.95 -0.90 5.71
C LEU A 249 -12.66 -0.94 4.20
N GLY A 250 -11.44 -1.25 3.79
CA GLY A 250 -10.97 -1.06 2.42
C GLY A 250 -10.85 0.42 2.01
N SER A 251 -10.43 0.68 0.77
CA SER A 251 -10.34 2.03 0.21
C SER A 251 -10.79 2.05 -1.25
N ASN A 252 -11.75 2.92 -1.58
CA ASN A 252 -12.18 3.12 -2.96
C ASN A 252 -11.06 3.67 -3.86
N PHE A 253 -9.98 4.23 -3.29
CA PHE A 253 -8.83 4.65 -4.07
C PHE A 253 -8.10 3.47 -4.70
N GLN A 254 -8.20 2.25 -4.18
CA GLN A 254 -7.53 1.08 -4.76
C GLN A 254 -7.99 0.75 -6.17
N TYR A 255 -9.18 1.15 -6.60
CA TYR A 255 -9.67 0.88 -7.96
C TYR A 255 -8.86 1.61 -9.05
N ASN A 256 -8.11 2.65 -8.69
CA ASN A 256 -7.27 3.41 -9.63
C ASN A 256 -5.90 3.84 -9.07
N ASN A 257 -5.69 3.79 -7.76
CA ASN A 257 -4.48 4.25 -7.08
C ASN A 257 -4.13 5.71 -7.38
N LEU A 258 -5.16 6.58 -7.39
CA LEU A 258 -5.05 8.02 -7.62
C LEU A 258 -4.04 8.33 -8.75
N CYS A 259 -4.25 7.75 -9.93
CA CYS A 259 -3.31 7.87 -11.02
C CYS A 259 -3.53 9.16 -11.79
N PHE A 260 -2.54 10.04 -11.82
CA PHE A 260 -2.59 11.32 -12.53
C PHE A 260 -1.20 11.78 -12.97
N ALA A 261 -1.18 12.83 -13.79
CA ALA A 261 0.05 13.50 -14.22
C ALA A 261 0.24 14.83 -13.47
N GLU A 262 1.47 15.16 -13.07
CA GLU A 262 1.77 16.52 -12.56
C GLU A 262 1.61 17.54 -13.70
N ASN A 263 1.12 18.75 -13.39
CA ASN A 263 1.05 19.85 -14.35
C ASN A 263 2.34 20.68 -14.33
N GLU A 264 3.39 20.16 -14.97
CA GLU A 264 4.71 20.80 -14.95
C GLU A 264 4.69 22.19 -15.60
N GLU A 265 3.87 22.37 -16.63
CA GLU A 265 3.70 23.64 -17.34
C GLU A 265 2.90 24.68 -16.54
N GLY A 266 2.12 24.23 -15.55
CA GLY A 266 1.37 25.07 -14.62
C GLY A 266 2.14 25.42 -13.35
N LEU A 267 3.37 24.93 -13.19
CA LEU A 267 4.19 25.27 -12.04
C LEU A 267 4.63 26.74 -12.11
N PRO A 268 4.58 27.47 -10.98
CA PRO A 268 5.13 28.83 -10.94
C PRO A 268 6.64 28.83 -11.16
N GLU A 269 7.20 29.94 -11.65
CA GLU A 269 8.65 30.08 -11.83
C GLU A 269 9.43 29.76 -10.53
N GLY A 270 10.48 28.96 -10.64
CA GLY A 270 11.29 28.49 -9.50
C GLY A 270 10.75 27.23 -8.80
N TRP A 271 9.54 26.75 -9.17
CA TRP A 271 9.02 25.48 -8.70
C TRP A 271 9.36 24.38 -9.70
N GLU A 272 10.20 23.44 -9.26
CA GLU A 272 10.59 22.29 -10.06
C GLU A 272 9.53 21.18 -10.06
N PRO A 273 9.36 20.43 -11.15
CA PRO A 273 8.58 19.20 -11.17
C PRO A 273 9.03 18.19 -10.12
N LEU A 274 8.12 17.36 -9.61
CA LEU A 274 8.38 16.35 -8.60
C LEU A 274 9.54 15.43 -8.96
N HIS A 275 9.58 14.94 -10.21
CA HIS A 275 10.68 14.06 -10.65
C HIS A 275 12.05 14.77 -10.64
N VAL A 276 12.09 16.07 -10.94
CA VAL A 276 13.33 16.86 -10.87
C VAL A 276 13.76 17.06 -9.42
N GLN A 277 12.82 17.31 -8.50
CA GLN A 277 13.09 17.35 -7.05
C GLN A 277 13.65 16.02 -6.53
N MET A 278 13.29 14.90 -7.17
CA MET A 278 13.79 13.56 -6.87
C MET A 278 15.12 13.22 -7.56
N GLY A 279 15.72 14.17 -8.27
CA GLY A 279 17.04 14.03 -8.89
C GLY A 279 17.06 13.52 -10.33
N PHE A 280 15.89 13.40 -10.98
CA PHE A 280 15.81 13.05 -12.40
C PHE A 280 15.95 14.28 -13.30
N LYS A 281 16.27 14.07 -14.58
CA LYS A 281 16.36 15.16 -15.55
C LYS A 281 14.96 15.59 -15.98
N PRO A 282 14.74 16.85 -16.37
CA PRO A 282 13.45 17.33 -16.90
C PRO A 282 12.93 16.56 -18.13
N THR A 283 13.83 15.87 -18.85
CA THR A 283 13.50 15.06 -20.03
C THR A 283 13.17 13.61 -19.69
N ASP A 284 13.41 13.19 -18.45
CA ASP A 284 13.15 11.82 -18.02
C ASP A 284 11.65 11.65 -17.78
N SER A 285 11.11 10.52 -18.22
CA SER A 285 9.73 10.14 -17.90
C SER A 285 9.75 9.25 -16.67
N VAL A 286 9.09 9.70 -15.60
CA VAL A 286 9.18 9.08 -14.27
C VAL A 286 7.78 8.76 -13.76
N ILE A 287 7.68 7.63 -13.06
CA ILE A 287 6.49 7.25 -12.30
C ILE A 287 6.89 7.24 -10.83
N THR A 288 6.16 8.00 -10.02
CA THR A 288 6.33 8.03 -8.57
C THR A 288 5.13 7.35 -7.93
N VAL A 289 5.39 6.34 -7.09
CA VAL A 289 4.35 5.65 -6.31
C VAL A 289 4.43 6.12 -4.86
N GLY A 290 3.44 6.91 -4.45
CA GLY A 290 3.25 7.33 -3.07
C GLY A 290 2.56 6.24 -2.24
N ILE A 291 3.09 5.99 -1.04
CA ILE A 291 2.51 5.10 -0.04
C ILE A 291 2.26 5.94 1.22
N GLY A 292 1.07 5.83 1.80
CA GLY A 292 0.73 6.56 3.01
C GLY A 292 -0.44 5.94 3.77
N TRP A 293 -0.58 6.33 5.03
CA TRP A 293 -1.62 5.84 5.95
C TRP A 293 -2.82 6.77 6.08
N THR A 294 -2.74 7.96 5.50
CA THR A 294 -3.78 8.99 5.64
C THR A 294 -3.84 9.82 4.37
N SER A 295 -5.05 10.10 3.93
CA SER A 295 -5.34 11.04 2.85
C SER A 295 -6.40 12.02 3.34
N ILE A 296 -6.25 13.29 2.99
CA ILE A 296 -7.18 14.34 3.36
C ILE A 296 -7.51 15.11 2.08
N SER A 297 -8.77 15.10 1.69
CA SER A 297 -9.28 15.95 0.62
C SER A 297 -9.88 17.20 1.25
N SER A 298 -9.36 18.38 0.91
CA SER A 298 -9.93 19.66 1.33
C SER A 298 -10.84 20.21 0.25
N VAL A 299 -12.04 20.66 0.65
CA VAL A 299 -12.94 21.48 -0.17
C VAL A 299 -12.93 22.95 0.29
N GLY A 300 -11.95 23.32 1.13
CA GLY A 300 -11.76 24.68 1.60
C GLY A 300 -11.21 25.60 0.51
N GLY A 301 -11.40 26.91 0.67
CA GLY A 301 -10.87 27.93 -0.22
C GLY A 301 -9.93 28.89 0.50
N SER A 302 -9.05 29.55 -0.25
CA SER A 302 -8.18 30.60 0.29
C SER A 302 -8.99 31.72 0.95
N GLN A 303 -8.50 32.23 2.09
CA GLN A 303 -9.14 33.29 2.86
C GLN A 303 -8.14 34.42 3.11
N SER A 304 -8.61 35.66 3.10
CA SER A 304 -7.76 36.84 3.37
C SER A 304 -7.19 36.86 4.78
N LEU A 305 -7.95 36.35 5.76
CA LEU A 305 -7.59 36.32 7.17
C LEU A 305 -6.69 35.13 7.54
N TYR A 306 -6.59 34.13 6.68
CA TYR A 306 -5.89 32.89 6.99
C TYR A 306 -5.11 32.38 5.76
N PRO A 307 -3.78 32.61 5.71
CA PRO A 307 -2.97 32.22 4.56
C PRO A 307 -3.09 30.74 4.22
N THR A 308 -3.06 30.41 2.93
CA THR A 308 -3.33 29.04 2.47
C THR A 308 -2.41 27.98 3.06
N HIS A 309 -1.13 28.29 3.25
CA HIS A 309 -0.15 27.37 3.87
C HIS A 309 -0.43 27.10 5.36
N HIS A 310 -1.12 28.01 6.08
CA HIS A 310 -1.54 27.74 7.46
C HIS A 310 -2.69 26.73 7.52
N LEU A 311 -3.65 26.81 6.59
CA LEU A 311 -4.70 25.80 6.47
C LEU A 311 -4.12 24.43 6.09
N MET A 312 -3.14 24.40 5.18
CA MET A 312 -2.40 23.18 4.83
C MET A 312 -1.70 22.57 6.04
N ARG A 313 -1.00 23.39 6.84
CA ARG A 313 -0.38 22.96 8.10
C ARG A 313 -1.39 22.31 9.02
N ASP A 314 -2.57 22.89 9.18
CA ASP A 314 -3.60 22.36 10.07
C ASP A 314 -4.09 20.97 9.63
N TYR A 315 -4.26 20.74 8.33
CA TYR A 315 -4.52 19.39 7.81
C TYR A 315 -3.35 18.43 8.04
N MET A 316 -2.12 18.90 7.83
CA MET A 316 -0.92 18.07 8.02
C MET A 316 -0.75 17.62 9.47
N ARG A 317 -1.19 18.43 10.44
CA ARG A 317 -1.22 18.05 11.88
C ARG A 317 -2.15 16.87 12.17
N SER A 318 -3.06 16.50 11.27
CA SER A 318 -3.89 15.29 11.41
C SER A 318 -3.21 14.02 10.89
N LEU A 319 -2.16 14.12 10.06
CA LEU A 319 -1.46 12.97 9.51
C LEU A 319 -0.73 12.18 10.59
N SER A 320 -0.52 10.87 10.37
CA SER A 320 0.10 9.99 11.38
C SER A 320 1.54 10.36 11.77
N ALA A 321 2.22 11.22 11.01
CA ALA A 321 3.62 11.63 11.23
C ALA A 321 4.64 10.48 11.19
N SER A 322 4.30 9.35 10.57
CA SER A 322 5.24 8.27 10.31
C SER A 322 6.29 8.73 9.28
N GLY A 323 7.55 8.77 9.68
CA GLY A 323 8.66 9.25 8.85
C GLY A 323 8.67 10.75 8.56
N SER A 324 7.89 11.55 9.30
CA SER A 324 7.80 13.02 9.14
C SER A 324 7.56 13.50 7.69
N ALA A 325 6.91 12.68 6.87
CA ALA A 325 6.73 12.93 5.45
C ALA A 325 5.25 13.14 5.08
N ALA A 326 5.02 14.00 4.11
CA ALA A 326 3.71 14.21 3.50
C ALA A 326 3.88 14.58 2.03
N THR A 327 2.89 14.23 1.20
CA THR A 327 2.78 14.75 -0.16
C THR A 327 1.57 15.67 -0.23
N ILE A 328 1.75 16.86 -0.77
CA ILE A 328 0.72 17.89 -0.87
C ILE A 328 0.42 18.11 -2.35
N LEU A 329 -0.84 17.94 -2.72
CA LEU A 329 -1.31 18.19 -4.07
C LEU A 329 -2.01 19.55 -4.05
N VAL A 330 -1.57 20.44 -4.91
CA VAL A 330 -2.14 21.77 -5.07
C VAL A 330 -2.42 22.02 -6.54
N ASP A 331 -3.52 22.71 -6.83
CA ASP A 331 -3.75 23.18 -8.19
C ASP A 331 -2.83 24.37 -8.52
N PRO A 332 -2.59 24.67 -9.81
CA PRO A 332 -1.72 25.76 -10.23
C PRO A 332 -2.07 27.13 -9.66
N THR A 333 -3.34 27.43 -9.39
CA THR A 333 -3.76 28.74 -8.86
C THR A 333 -3.35 28.91 -7.40
N VAL A 334 -3.46 27.84 -6.61
CA VAL A 334 -2.95 27.81 -5.23
C VAL A 334 -1.42 27.86 -5.21
N ALA A 335 -0.74 27.16 -6.13
CA ALA A 335 0.72 27.25 -6.24
C ALA A 335 1.18 28.68 -6.57
N ALA A 336 0.52 29.36 -7.50
CA ALA A 336 0.80 30.76 -7.83
C ALA A 336 0.57 31.68 -6.62
N LEU A 337 -0.53 31.51 -5.88
CA LEU A 337 -0.80 32.26 -4.65
C LEU A 337 0.32 32.07 -3.61
N LEU A 338 0.78 30.82 -3.40
CA LEU A 338 1.86 30.50 -2.47
C LEU A 338 3.16 31.22 -2.85
N LYS A 339 3.50 31.29 -4.14
CA LYS A 339 4.71 31.97 -4.62
C LYS A 339 4.60 33.49 -4.58
N ASP A 340 3.53 34.02 -5.18
CA ASP A 340 3.44 35.43 -5.52
C ASP A 340 2.90 36.27 -4.35
N THR A 341 2.00 35.70 -3.54
CA THR A 341 1.44 36.38 -2.35
C THR A 341 2.10 35.95 -1.06
N HIS A 342 2.40 34.66 -0.87
CA HIS A 342 2.98 34.16 0.38
C HIS A 342 4.51 34.02 0.37
N GLY A 343 5.16 34.31 -0.77
CA GLY A 343 6.61 34.45 -0.86
C GLY A 343 7.40 33.16 -1.03
N PHE A 344 6.76 31.99 -1.16
CA PHE A 344 7.45 30.70 -1.35
C PHE A 344 7.95 30.54 -2.79
N LYS A 345 9.16 31.03 -3.06
CA LYS A 345 9.77 31.04 -4.41
C LYS A 345 10.15 29.66 -4.91
N THR A 346 10.36 28.71 -4.02
CA THR A 346 10.58 27.30 -4.36
C THR A 346 9.70 26.39 -3.51
N LYS A 347 9.43 25.18 -4.00
CA LYS A 347 8.79 24.12 -3.21
C LYS A 347 9.60 23.79 -1.95
N THR A 348 10.94 23.89 -2.00
CA THR A 348 11.83 23.66 -0.85
C THR A 348 11.57 24.64 0.28
N GLN A 349 11.44 25.94 -0.02
CA GLN A 349 11.12 26.94 1.00
C GLN A 349 9.78 26.65 1.69
N LEU A 350 8.78 26.19 0.93
CA LEU A 350 7.49 25.79 1.49
C LEU A 350 7.61 24.54 2.36
N SER A 351 8.37 23.54 1.93
CA SER A 351 8.65 22.33 2.72
C SER A 351 9.41 22.64 4.01
N GLU A 352 10.39 23.54 3.98
CA GLU A 352 11.10 24.03 5.16
C GLU A 352 10.17 24.76 6.11
N TRP A 353 9.25 25.57 5.59
CA TRP A 353 8.24 26.20 6.44
C TRP A 353 7.33 25.15 7.08
N PHE A 354 6.90 24.12 6.35
CA PHE A 354 6.10 23.04 6.94
C PHE A 354 6.86 22.26 8.01
N SER A 355 8.13 21.91 7.79
CA SER A 355 8.93 21.23 8.83
C SER A 355 9.10 22.09 10.09
N GLN A 356 9.05 23.41 9.94
CA GLN A 356 9.12 24.38 11.03
C GLN A 356 7.75 24.73 11.66
N ASN A 357 6.63 24.30 11.12
CA ASN A 357 5.32 24.77 11.60
C ASN A 357 4.29 23.65 11.82
N VAL A 358 4.50 22.48 11.20
CA VAL A 358 3.65 21.30 11.38
C VAL A 358 4.09 20.57 12.64
N GLU A 359 3.48 20.97 13.74
CA GLU A 359 3.79 20.46 15.06
C GLU A 359 2.70 19.54 15.61
N LYS A 360 3.13 18.53 16.39
CA LYS A 360 2.26 17.68 17.21
C LYS A 360 2.74 17.68 18.65
N THR A 361 1.79 17.61 19.58
CA THR A 361 2.13 17.32 20.98
C THR A 361 2.72 15.91 21.07
N ALA A 362 3.64 15.69 22.01
CA ALA A 362 4.20 14.36 22.26
C ALA A 362 3.09 13.34 22.57
N GLY A 363 2.04 13.75 23.28
CA GLY A 363 0.87 12.93 23.55
C GLY A 363 0.14 12.50 22.28
N ASN A 364 -0.08 13.41 21.32
CA ASN A 364 -0.72 13.04 20.05
C ASN A 364 0.18 12.20 19.13
N PHE A 365 1.50 12.46 19.13
CA PHE A 365 2.44 11.64 18.38
C PHE A 365 2.45 10.21 18.93
N TRP A 366 2.76 10.05 20.22
CA TRP A 366 2.85 8.74 20.85
C TRP A 366 1.49 8.05 20.99
N GLY A 367 0.38 8.78 21.05
CA GLY A 367 -0.97 8.22 21.06
C GLY A 367 -1.45 7.71 19.69
N ASN A 368 -0.73 8.01 18.60
CA ASN A 368 -1.11 7.56 17.26
C ASN A 368 -0.81 6.06 17.08
N GLY A 369 -1.77 5.29 16.57
CA GLY A 369 -1.64 3.84 16.41
C GLY A 369 -0.55 3.41 15.42
N VAL A 370 -0.27 4.21 14.38
CA VAL A 370 0.83 3.92 13.45
C VAL A 370 2.17 4.09 14.17
N ILE A 371 2.34 5.19 14.90
CA ILE A 371 3.55 5.48 15.69
C ILE A 371 3.79 4.43 16.79
N GLN A 372 2.72 3.92 17.41
CA GLN A 372 2.81 2.81 18.37
C GLN A 372 3.43 1.55 17.75
N SER A 373 3.14 1.26 16.48
CA SER A 373 3.69 0.11 15.78
C SER A 373 5.08 0.33 15.17
N THR A 374 5.45 1.57 14.84
CA THR A 374 6.69 1.89 14.13
C THR A 374 7.77 2.47 15.04
N ALA A 375 7.49 3.58 15.73
CA ALA A 375 8.50 4.36 16.46
C ALA A 375 8.66 3.93 17.93
N VAL A 376 7.59 3.46 18.59
CA VAL A 376 7.67 3.05 20.01
C VAL A 376 8.66 1.90 20.23
N PRO A 377 8.69 0.84 19.40
CA PRO A 377 9.70 -0.22 19.56
C PRO A 377 11.13 0.30 19.45
N LEU A 378 11.37 1.30 18.59
CA LEU A 378 12.68 1.94 18.42
C LEU A 378 13.05 2.75 19.67
N ALA A 379 12.11 3.52 20.21
CA ALA A 379 12.31 4.28 21.45
C ALA A 379 12.64 3.37 22.64
N LEU A 380 11.93 2.25 22.78
CA LEU A 380 12.16 1.26 23.85
C LEU A 380 13.52 0.56 23.73
N GLN A 381 14.06 0.47 22.52
CA GLN A 381 15.42 -0.02 22.26
C GLN A 381 16.49 1.06 22.48
N GLY A 382 16.11 2.29 22.86
CA GLY A 382 17.04 3.39 23.08
C GLY A 382 17.54 4.06 21.79
N LEU A 383 16.86 3.88 20.67
CA LEU A 383 17.25 4.52 19.40
C LEU A 383 16.84 5.98 19.37
N GLU A 384 17.82 6.85 19.13
CA GLU A 384 17.59 8.28 18.93
C GLU A 384 17.08 8.56 17.51
N PRO A 385 16.26 9.61 17.32
CA PRO A 385 15.80 10.57 18.35
C PRO A 385 14.57 10.10 19.16
N TYR A 386 14.01 8.93 18.84
CA TYR A 386 12.77 8.43 19.44
C TYR A 386 12.85 8.19 20.95
N ALA A 387 14.00 7.73 21.45
CA ALA A 387 14.24 7.51 22.87
C ALA A 387 14.12 8.82 23.66
N SER A 388 14.79 9.88 23.22
CA SER A 388 14.68 11.22 23.82
C SER A 388 13.25 11.75 23.77
N TRP A 389 12.58 11.67 22.62
CA TRP A 389 11.20 12.15 22.48
C TRP A 389 10.21 11.41 23.39
N LYS A 390 10.48 10.15 23.74
CA LYS A 390 9.57 9.34 24.55
C LYS A 390 9.48 9.80 26.00
N THR A 391 10.50 10.50 26.48
CA THR A 391 10.56 11.07 27.84
C THR A 391 9.88 12.44 27.96
N SER A 392 9.48 13.04 26.83
CA SER A 392 8.87 14.36 26.80
C SER A 392 7.46 14.36 27.41
N SER A 393 7.07 15.47 28.07
CA SER A 393 5.72 15.64 28.63
C SER A 393 4.65 15.51 27.53
N PRO A 394 3.51 14.84 27.77
CA PRO A 394 2.46 14.68 26.75
C PRO A 394 1.94 15.98 26.15
N SER A 395 1.92 17.08 26.91
CA SER A 395 1.50 18.41 26.45
C SER A 395 2.61 19.19 25.73
N SER A 396 3.85 18.72 25.81
CA SER A 396 4.97 19.39 25.16
C SER A 396 4.89 19.22 23.65
N THR A 397 5.29 20.27 22.95
CA THR A 397 5.55 20.27 21.51
C THR A 397 7.05 20.43 21.38
N PRO A 398 7.82 19.34 21.16
CA PRO A 398 9.27 19.46 21.16
C PRO A 398 9.73 20.32 19.99
N THR A 399 10.72 21.19 20.24
CA THR A 399 11.26 22.15 19.27
C THR A 399 12.00 21.46 18.11
N HIS A 400 12.14 22.15 16.98
CA HIS A 400 12.56 21.62 15.66
C HIS A 400 13.76 20.67 15.60
N SER A 401 14.72 20.77 16.52
CA SER A 401 15.87 19.85 16.55
C SER A 401 15.51 18.45 17.00
N ALA A 402 14.33 18.25 17.57
CA ALA A 402 13.88 16.96 17.99
C ALA A 402 13.48 16.13 16.75
N TRP A 403 12.61 16.65 15.87
CA TRP A 403 11.82 15.88 14.88
C TRP A 403 12.34 15.81 13.43
N SER A 404 13.41 16.54 13.11
CA SER A 404 13.97 16.66 11.74
C SER A 404 14.79 15.46 11.32
#